data_AF-A0AAW1UWX9-F1
#
_entry.id   AF-A0AAW1UWX9-F1
#
_cell.length_a   1.000
_cell.length_b   1.000
_cell.length_c   1.000
_cell.angle_alpha   90.00
_cell.angle_beta   90.00
_cell.angle_gamma   90.00
#
_symmetry.space_group_name_H-M   'P 1'
#
loop_
_entity.id
_entity.type
_entity.pdbx_description
1 polymer ?
#
loop_
_entity_poly.entity_id
_entity_poly.type
_entity_poly.pdbx_seq_one_letter_code
_entity_poly.pdbx_strand_id
1 'polypeptide(L)'
;MPVHRTLFAENNPHIISYSDDKTVKTWDIPTEKNITTFSEHNDYIRAGAVSPVVSDIILSGGYDNKVNMYDLRSNEVVLSVDHGSPVEALLFLPSGGIFISAGGNDIKVWDTLSKGRLLGNISEHHKTVTCLQLASENKRLLSGSLDRHVKVYDLSNFRVVHTMDFPNSVLSLSISRNDDTLVAGLVDGVVSIHRRQEDKNDAKIEKKISFKYRANSEAVSLTVDHFVPENKLGAEAKHDKCLRKFQHSKALEHVLLNYVMNKHPETTVSVIQELVKRKSFDKAIRGKDNKFVSKLMQFFIRNITNYRFTSVLIDAIHIFLNEYEDTIFIMPPETVKQFLRLTQLLEEEIDLGNDLAALQGAMYMLMSSSTTAEKVDVHEDKKNTLLLPSEDAQKNLVVNIA
;
A
#
# COMPACT_ATOMS: atom_id res chain seq x y z
N MET A 1 -19.99 38.73 -0.94
CA MET A 1 -19.42 37.79 0.06
C MET A 1 -18.06 37.28 -0.43
N PRO A 2 -17.23 36.59 0.38
CA PRO A 2 -15.97 36.05 -0.10
C PRO A 2 -16.18 35.00 -1.21
N VAL A 3 -15.22 34.95 -2.13
CA VAL A 3 -15.12 33.93 -3.18
C VAL A 3 -14.10 32.89 -2.70
N HIS A 4 -14.53 31.63 -2.53
CA HIS A 4 -13.66 30.57 -2.00
C HIS A 4 -12.86 29.86 -3.09
N ARG A 5 -13.46 29.70 -4.27
CA ARG A 5 -12.84 29.00 -5.40
C ARG A 5 -13.03 29.80 -6.67
N THR A 6 -11.98 29.83 -7.47
CA THR A 6 -12.01 30.31 -8.86
C THR A 6 -11.29 29.30 -9.73
N LEU A 7 -11.90 28.91 -10.85
CA LEU A 7 -11.34 27.96 -11.80
C LEU A 7 -11.34 28.56 -13.20
N PHE A 8 -10.31 28.24 -13.98
CA PHE A 8 -10.27 28.55 -15.40
C PHE A 8 -10.99 27.45 -16.19
N ALA A 9 -11.70 27.84 -17.25
CA ALA A 9 -12.19 26.89 -18.23
C ALA A 9 -11.02 26.39 -19.12
N GLU A 10 -11.07 25.15 -19.59
CA GLU A 10 -9.96 24.57 -20.36
C GLU A 10 -9.84 25.12 -21.80
N ASN A 11 -10.95 25.53 -22.43
CA ASN A 11 -10.99 25.90 -23.86
C ASN A 11 -11.35 27.37 -24.15
N ASN A 12 -11.38 28.28 -23.16
CA ASN A 12 -11.80 29.67 -23.42
C ASN A 12 -11.25 30.65 -22.38
N PRO A 13 -11.30 31.98 -22.62
CA PRO A 13 -10.90 32.98 -21.64
C PRO A 13 -12.01 33.21 -20.60
N HIS A 14 -12.56 32.12 -20.05
CA HIS A 14 -13.61 32.16 -19.05
C HIS A 14 -13.11 31.74 -17.67
N ILE A 15 -13.54 32.46 -16.65
CA ILE A 15 -13.29 32.15 -15.24
C ILE A 15 -14.62 31.85 -14.58
N ILE A 16 -14.66 30.79 -13.79
CA ILE A 16 -15.81 30.44 -12.96
C ILE A 16 -15.46 30.78 -11.53
N SER A 17 -16.35 31.50 -10.87
CA SER A 17 -16.22 31.89 -9.47
C SER A 17 -17.33 31.28 -8.64
N TYR A 18 -16.95 30.73 -7.49
CA TYR A 18 -17.86 30.11 -6.52
C TYR A 18 -17.85 30.96 -5.25
N SER A 19 -19.00 31.52 -4.91
CA SER A 19 -19.14 32.54 -3.87
C SER A 19 -20.04 32.09 -2.72
N ASP A 20 -19.78 32.63 -1.53
CA ASP A 20 -20.68 32.50 -0.37
C ASP A 20 -22.01 33.25 -0.57
N ASP A 21 -22.14 34.07 -1.63
CA ASP A 21 -23.41 34.69 -2.05
C ASP A 21 -24.39 33.65 -2.63
N LYS A 22 -24.08 32.35 -2.56
CA LYS A 22 -24.84 31.22 -3.14
C LYS A 22 -24.92 31.27 -4.66
N THR A 23 -24.05 32.08 -5.28
CA THR A 23 -24.01 32.24 -6.73
C THR A 23 -22.74 31.65 -7.32
N VAL A 24 -22.91 30.96 -8.44
CA VAL A 24 -21.81 30.60 -9.35
C VAL A 24 -21.88 31.55 -10.52
N LYS A 25 -20.78 32.29 -10.76
CA LYS A 25 -20.71 33.25 -11.86
C LYS A 25 -19.62 32.87 -12.83
N THR A 26 -19.91 33.02 -14.12
CA THR A 26 -18.94 32.91 -15.20
C THR A 26 -18.56 34.30 -15.70
N TRP A 27 -17.26 34.50 -15.86
CA TRP A 27 -16.67 35.77 -16.24
C TRP A 27 -15.91 35.59 -17.55
N ASP A 28 -16.07 36.57 -18.43
CA ASP A 28 -15.27 36.66 -19.64
C ASP A 28 -14.07 37.58 -19.39
N ILE A 29 -12.85 37.07 -19.54
CA ILE A 29 -11.62 37.85 -19.33
C ILE A 29 -11.50 39.02 -20.32
N PRO A 30 -11.68 38.86 -21.66
CA PRO A 30 -11.49 39.96 -22.59
C PRO A 30 -12.52 41.08 -22.46
N THR A 31 -13.76 40.78 -22.07
CA THR A 31 -14.81 41.78 -21.92
C THR A 31 -15.01 42.26 -20.49
N GLU A 32 -14.35 41.62 -19.51
CA GLU A 32 -14.46 41.87 -18.06
C GLU A 32 -15.92 41.81 -17.54
N LYS A 33 -16.80 41.14 -18.29
CA LYS A 33 -18.24 41.08 -17.99
C LYS A 33 -18.62 39.70 -17.46
N ASN A 34 -19.65 39.70 -16.60
CA ASN A 34 -20.36 38.50 -16.21
C ASN A 34 -21.19 38.00 -17.37
N ILE A 35 -21.02 36.72 -17.74
CA ILE A 35 -21.81 36.07 -18.80
C ILE A 35 -23.05 35.45 -18.16
N THR A 36 -22.87 34.52 -17.22
CA THR A 36 -23.96 33.81 -16.57
C THR A 36 -23.85 33.86 -15.04
N THR A 37 -25.00 33.86 -14.38
CA THR A 37 -25.12 33.79 -12.92
C THR A 37 -26.13 32.70 -12.59
N PHE A 38 -25.67 31.67 -11.86
CA PHE A 38 -26.49 30.59 -11.35
C PHE A 38 -26.74 30.81 -9.85
N SER A 39 -27.98 30.71 -9.39
CA SER A 39 -28.39 30.96 -8.01
C SER A 39 -29.33 29.88 -7.48
N GLU A 40 -29.00 28.61 -7.71
CA GLU A 40 -29.85 27.48 -7.31
C GLU A 40 -29.46 26.86 -5.96
N HIS A 41 -28.26 27.19 -5.44
CA HIS A 41 -27.83 26.70 -4.14
C HIS A 41 -28.53 27.40 -2.99
N ASN A 42 -28.86 26.62 -1.96
CA ASN A 42 -29.52 27.14 -0.77
C ASN A 42 -28.53 27.63 0.30
N ASP A 43 -27.25 27.26 0.19
CA ASP A 43 -26.20 27.60 1.15
C ASP A 43 -24.85 27.91 0.47
N TYR A 44 -23.80 28.15 1.25
CA TYR A 44 -22.45 28.49 0.80
C TYR A 44 -21.86 27.48 -0.19
N ILE A 45 -21.17 27.99 -1.22
CA ILE A 45 -20.54 27.16 -2.25
C ILE A 45 -19.03 27.18 -2.04
N ARG A 46 -18.46 26.05 -1.63
CA ARG A 46 -17.02 25.93 -1.31
C ARG A 46 -16.27 24.98 -2.24
N ALA A 47 -16.98 24.09 -2.94
CA ALA A 47 -16.41 23.18 -3.90
C ALA A 47 -16.85 23.54 -5.32
N GLY A 48 -15.93 23.38 -6.27
CA GLY A 48 -16.19 23.59 -7.68
C GLY A 48 -15.23 22.76 -8.51
N ALA A 49 -15.68 22.29 -9.66
CA ALA A 49 -14.86 21.57 -10.63
C ALA A 49 -15.34 21.87 -12.06
N VAL A 50 -14.42 21.87 -13.01
CA VAL A 50 -14.72 22.05 -14.44
C VAL A 50 -14.49 20.71 -15.13
N SER A 51 -15.35 20.37 -16.09
CA SER A 51 -15.16 19.16 -16.88
C SER A 51 -13.96 19.32 -17.82
N PRO A 52 -13.03 18.35 -17.84
CA PRO A 52 -11.84 18.38 -18.70
C PRO A 52 -12.12 17.96 -20.14
N VAL A 53 -13.33 17.48 -20.44
CA VAL A 53 -13.71 17.05 -21.79
C VAL A 53 -14.63 18.08 -22.44
N VAL A 54 -15.55 18.64 -21.65
CA VAL A 54 -16.56 19.58 -22.14
C VAL A 54 -16.45 20.87 -21.32
N SER A 55 -15.93 21.93 -21.94
CA SER A 55 -15.71 23.24 -21.30
C SER A 55 -16.98 23.87 -20.74
N ASP A 56 -18.14 23.48 -21.29
CA ASP A 56 -19.42 24.10 -21.00
C ASP A 56 -20.10 23.44 -19.78
N ILE A 57 -19.54 22.34 -19.26
CA ILE A 57 -20.08 21.65 -18.09
C ILE A 57 -19.28 22.02 -16.85
N ILE A 58 -20.00 22.54 -15.84
CA ILE A 58 -19.42 22.92 -14.56
C ILE A 58 -20.11 22.19 -13.41
N LEU A 59 -19.34 21.86 -12.38
CA LEU A 59 -19.83 21.33 -11.11
C LEU A 59 -19.66 22.34 -10.00
N SER A 60 -20.61 22.30 -9.07
CA SER A 60 -20.65 23.10 -7.87
C SER A 60 -21.08 22.23 -6.70
N GLY A 61 -20.44 22.40 -5.56
CA GLY A 61 -20.74 21.69 -4.33
C GLY A 61 -21.03 22.69 -3.23
N GLY A 62 -22.25 22.61 -2.72
CA GLY A 62 -22.73 23.47 -1.64
C GLY A 62 -22.61 22.81 -0.27
N TYR A 63 -22.70 23.65 0.76
CA TYR A 63 -22.94 23.24 2.14
C TYR A 63 -24.42 22.86 2.39
N ASP A 64 -25.28 23.01 1.37
CA ASP A 64 -26.64 22.46 1.32
C ASP A 64 -26.68 20.95 1.03
N ASN A 65 -25.52 20.29 1.12
CA ASN A 65 -25.26 18.88 0.81
C ASN A 65 -25.46 18.50 -0.65
N LYS A 66 -25.77 19.46 -1.53
CA LYS A 66 -26.04 19.21 -2.94
C LYS A 66 -24.84 19.48 -3.81
N VAL A 67 -24.70 18.64 -4.84
CA VAL A 67 -23.81 18.84 -5.96
C VAL A 67 -24.65 19.10 -7.19
N ASN A 68 -24.51 20.30 -7.76
CA ASN A 68 -25.22 20.70 -8.97
C ASN A 68 -24.25 20.76 -10.16
N MET A 69 -24.72 20.24 -11.29
CA MET A 69 -24.08 20.32 -12.58
C MET A 69 -24.83 21.30 -13.47
N TYR A 70 -24.13 22.30 -13.99
CA TYR A 70 -24.69 23.28 -14.91
C TYR A 70 -24.12 23.10 -16.32
N ASP A 71 -24.97 23.35 -17.32
CA ASP A 71 -24.56 23.55 -18.71
C ASP A 71 -24.59 25.04 -19.03
N LEU A 72 -23.43 25.60 -19.39
CA LEU A 72 -23.27 27.02 -19.73
C LEU A 72 -24.05 27.42 -20.99
N ARG A 73 -24.42 26.47 -21.86
CA ARG A 73 -25.19 26.75 -23.07
C ARG A 73 -26.68 26.92 -22.81
N SER A 74 -27.25 26.05 -21.97
CA SER A 74 -28.67 26.10 -21.60
C SER A 74 -28.93 27.07 -20.45
N ASN A 75 -27.89 27.35 -19.65
CA ASN A 75 -27.98 28.13 -18.41
C ASN A 75 -28.98 27.51 -17.39
N GLU A 76 -29.09 26.18 -17.41
CA GLU A 76 -29.97 25.37 -16.56
C GLU A 76 -29.16 24.31 -15.80
N VAL A 77 -29.72 23.81 -14.68
CA VAL A 77 -29.17 22.62 -14.00
C VAL A 77 -29.54 21.36 -14.75
N VAL A 78 -28.51 20.63 -15.16
CA VAL A 78 -28.62 19.34 -15.81
C VAL A 78 -28.82 18.22 -14.79
N LEU A 79 -28.16 18.33 -13.64
CA LEU A 79 -28.12 17.28 -12.62
C LEU A 79 -27.92 17.88 -11.24
N SER A 80 -28.75 17.44 -10.28
CA SER A 80 -28.65 17.77 -8.86
C SER A 80 -28.57 16.46 -8.08
N VAL A 81 -27.48 16.25 -7.37
CA VAL A 81 -27.24 15.04 -6.56
C VAL A 81 -27.07 15.42 -5.10
N ASP A 82 -27.64 14.62 -4.20
CA ASP A 82 -27.50 14.81 -2.76
C ASP A 82 -26.38 13.92 -2.19
N HIS A 83 -25.37 14.56 -1.60
CA HIS A 83 -24.26 13.89 -0.94
C HIS A 83 -24.58 13.57 0.53
N GLY A 84 -25.55 14.24 1.15
CA GLY A 84 -25.95 14.02 2.55
C GLY A 84 -25.02 14.63 3.61
N SER A 85 -23.94 15.28 3.21
CA SER A 85 -23.04 16.04 4.08
C SER A 85 -22.41 17.23 3.33
N PRO A 86 -21.85 18.23 4.03
CA PRO A 86 -21.32 19.43 3.39
C PRO A 86 -20.15 19.07 2.48
N VAL A 87 -20.21 19.53 1.23
CA VAL A 87 -19.24 19.18 0.19
C VAL A 87 -18.05 20.16 0.26
N GLU A 88 -16.85 19.62 0.51
CA GLU A 88 -15.62 20.43 0.62
C GLU A 88 -14.78 20.41 -0.66
N ALA A 89 -14.78 19.29 -1.38
CA ALA A 89 -14.03 19.16 -2.63
C ALA A 89 -14.80 18.36 -3.69
N LEU A 90 -14.61 18.76 -4.95
CA LEU A 90 -15.15 18.11 -6.13
C LEU A 90 -14.02 17.92 -7.13
N LEU A 91 -14.06 16.80 -7.87
CA LEU A 91 -13.06 16.48 -8.86
C LEU A 91 -13.70 15.72 -10.02
N PHE A 92 -13.44 16.16 -11.24
CA PHE A 92 -13.76 15.40 -12.44
C PHE A 92 -12.66 14.41 -12.77
N LEU A 93 -13.05 13.23 -13.26
CA LEU A 93 -12.12 12.36 -13.95
C LEU A 93 -11.89 12.86 -15.39
N PRO A 94 -10.69 12.66 -15.95
CA PRO A 94 -10.35 13.12 -17.29
C PRO A 94 -11.13 12.43 -18.41
N SER A 95 -11.77 11.30 -18.11
CA SER A 95 -12.70 10.65 -19.04
C SER A 95 -14.02 11.42 -19.18
N GLY A 96 -14.32 12.39 -18.31
CA GLY A 96 -15.54 13.22 -18.34
C GLY A 96 -16.83 12.50 -17.93
N GLY A 97 -16.83 11.17 -17.86
CA GLY A 97 -18.01 10.36 -17.51
C GLY A 97 -18.25 10.18 -16.01
N ILE A 98 -17.26 10.45 -15.16
CA ILE A 98 -17.33 10.21 -13.72
C ILE A 98 -16.81 11.44 -12.98
N PHE A 99 -17.48 11.80 -11.88
CA PHE A 99 -16.99 12.79 -10.93
C PHE A 99 -16.97 12.23 -9.51
N ILE A 100 -16.16 12.84 -8.68
CA ILE A 100 -15.93 12.44 -7.30
C ILE A 100 -16.27 13.63 -6.42
N SER A 101 -17.13 13.40 -5.43
CA SER A 101 -17.45 14.37 -4.38
C SER A 101 -16.87 13.92 -3.05
N ALA A 102 -16.17 14.81 -2.38
CA ALA A 102 -15.76 14.66 -0.99
C ALA A 102 -16.64 15.56 -0.12
N GLY A 103 -17.35 14.95 0.81
CA GLY A 103 -18.17 15.67 1.77
C GLY A 103 -18.23 14.93 3.09
N GLY A 104 -18.05 15.66 4.18
CA GLY A 104 -17.80 15.06 5.48
C GLY A 104 -16.67 14.02 5.39
N ASN A 105 -16.91 12.83 5.92
CA ASN A 105 -15.93 11.74 5.95
C ASN A 105 -15.95 10.83 4.71
N ASP A 106 -16.95 11.05 3.84
CA ASP A 106 -17.29 10.14 2.75
C ASP A 106 -16.87 10.74 1.41
N ILE A 107 -16.26 9.89 0.60
CA ILE A 107 -15.96 10.20 -0.80
C ILE A 107 -16.92 9.36 -1.66
N LYS A 108 -17.77 10.03 -2.43
CA LYS A 108 -18.74 9.38 -3.33
C LYS A 108 -18.31 9.54 -4.77
N VAL A 109 -18.46 8.46 -5.52
CA VAL A 109 -18.16 8.39 -6.95
C VAL A 109 -19.48 8.34 -7.70
N TRP A 110 -19.66 9.25 -8.65
CA TRP A 110 -20.90 9.46 -9.37
C TRP A 110 -20.70 9.34 -10.86
N ASP A 111 -21.63 8.67 -11.54
CA ASP A 111 -21.68 8.58 -12.99
C ASP A 111 -22.48 9.77 -13.56
N THR A 112 -21.86 10.60 -14.39
CA THR A 112 -22.52 11.75 -15.04
C THR A 112 -23.49 11.32 -16.13
N LEU A 113 -23.17 10.25 -16.86
CA LEU A 113 -23.95 9.78 -18.01
C LEU A 113 -25.24 9.10 -17.56
N SER A 114 -25.20 8.41 -16.43
CA SER A 114 -26.35 7.72 -15.85
C SER A 114 -27.18 8.60 -14.90
N LYS A 115 -27.29 9.91 -15.19
CA LYS A 115 -28.05 10.89 -14.38
C LYS A 115 -27.64 10.95 -12.90
N GLY A 116 -26.36 10.75 -12.58
CA GLY A 116 -25.87 10.86 -11.20
C GLY A 116 -26.07 9.61 -10.37
N ARG A 117 -25.96 8.42 -10.98
CA ARG A 117 -25.98 7.17 -10.23
C ARG A 117 -24.73 7.07 -9.35
N LEU A 118 -24.91 6.71 -8.08
CA LEU A 118 -23.82 6.40 -7.18
C LEU A 118 -23.15 5.08 -7.58
N LEU A 119 -21.86 5.13 -7.90
CA LEU A 119 -21.05 3.96 -8.24
C LEU A 119 -20.38 3.36 -7.00
N GLY A 120 -19.96 4.19 -6.04
CA GLY A 120 -19.32 3.74 -4.82
C GLY A 120 -19.30 4.83 -3.74
N ASN A 121 -19.34 4.40 -2.48
CA ASN A 121 -19.10 5.24 -1.31
C ASN A 121 -17.84 4.74 -0.59
N ILE A 122 -16.90 5.65 -0.31
CA ILE A 122 -15.62 5.37 0.31
C ILE A 122 -15.56 6.15 1.63
N SER A 123 -15.79 5.45 2.74
CA SER A 123 -15.83 6.01 4.09
C SER A 123 -14.60 5.58 4.90
N GLU A 124 -13.42 5.96 4.41
CA GLU A 124 -12.15 5.54 4.98
C GLU A 124 -11.53 6.60 5.91
N HIS A 125 -11.99 7.85 5.83
CA HIS A 125 -11.50 8.93 6.69
C HIS A 125 -12.34 9.02 7.97
N HIS A 126 -11.72 9.43 9.06
CA HIS A 126 -12.38 9.61 10.36
C HIS A 126 -12.92 11.04 10.55
N LYS A 127 -12.36 12.03 9.85
CA LYS A 127 -12.78 13.42 9.79
C LYS A 127 -12.99 13.87 8.34
N THR A 128 -13.35 15.15 8.20
CA THR A 128 -13.72 15.77 6.96
C THR A 128 -12.59 15.74 5.93
N VAL A 129 -12.93 15.28 4.72
CA VAL A 129 -12.04 15.29 3.55
C VAL A 129 -12.06 16.68 2.95
N THR A 130 -10.92 17.36 3.00
CA THR A 130 -10.78 18.79 2.65
C THR A 130 -10.42 19.00 1.18
N CYS A 131 -9.68 18.06 0.59
CA CYS A 131 -9.18 18.19 -0.78
C CYS A 131 -9.07 16.84 -1.50
N LEU A 132 -9.30 16.87 -2.81
CA LEU A 132 -9.14 15.74 -3.73
C LEU A 132 -8.23 16.15 -4.89
N GLN A 133 -7.36 15.25 -5.35
CA GLN A 133 -6.48 15.48 -6.50
C GLN A 133 -6.19 14.19 -7.25
N LEU A 134 -6.08 14.24 -8.58
CA LEU A 134 -5.64 13.09 -9.39
C LEU A 134 -4.12 13.03 -9.52
N ALA A 135 -3.59 11.81 -9.55
CA ALA A 135 -2.17 11.48 -9.67
C ALA A 135 -1.93 10.34 -10.67
N SER A 136 -0.68 10.22 -11.14
CA SER A 136 -0.19 9.09 -11.96
C SER A 136 -0.98 8.87 -13.22
N GLU A 137 -0.99 9.89 -14.10
CA GLU A 137 -1.73 9.86 -15.37
C GLU A 137 -3.20 9.46 -15.16
N ASN A 138 -3.79 9.94 -14.06
CA ASN A 138 -5.19 9.70 -13.71
C ASN A 138 -5.53 8.24 -13.40
N LYS A 139 -4.55 7.48 -12.86
CA LYS A 139 -4.79 6.13 -12.33
C LYS A 139 -5.03 6.14 -10.82
N ARG A 140 -4.59 7.20 -10.13
CA ARG A 140 -4.68 7.31 -8.68
C ARG A 140 -5.43 8.56 -8.25
N LEU A 141 -6.22 8.42 -7.19
CA LEU A 141 -6.89 9.51 -6.51
C LEU A 141 -6.20 9.76 -5.17
N LEU A 142 -5.87 11.01 -4.89
CA LEU A 142 -5.39 11.46 -3.60
C LEU A 142 -6.52 12.18 -2.87
N SER A 143 -6.66 11.85 -1.60
CA SER A 143 -7.59 12.52 -0.69
C SER A 143 -6.83 13.02 0.53
N GLY A 144 -6.98 14.30 0.84
CA GLY A 144 -6.47 14.90 2.07
C GLY A 144 -7.60 15.10 3.07
N SER A 145 -7.36 14.73 4.33
CA SER A 145 -8.32 14.86 5.41
C SER A 145 -7.79 15.71 6.56
N LEU A 146 -8.72 16.24 7.35
CA LEU A 146 -8.43 16.85 8.64
C LEU A 146 -7.86 15.84 9.67
N ASP A 147 -7.87 14.54 9.37
CA ASP A 147 -7.21 13.48 10.13
C ASP A 147 -5.70 13.48 10.06
N ARG A 148 -5.11 14.42 9.29
CA ARG A 148 -3.67 14.49 8.97
C ARG A 148 -3.21 13.42 7.97
N HIS A 149 -4.11 12.56 7.52
CA HIS A 149 -3.80 11.53 6.56
C HIS A 149 -4.11 11.97 5.13
N VAL A 150 -3.19 11.65 4.23
CA VAL A 150 -3.45 11.64 2.79
C VAL A 150 -3.55 10.19 2.33
N LYS A 151 -4.73 9.78 1.88
CA LYS A 151 -4.96 8.43 1.35
C LYS A 151 -4.90 8.45 -0.17
N VAL A 152 -4.15 7.50 -0.72
CA VAL A 152 -4.02 7.24 -2.15
C VAL A 152 -4.91 6.06 -2.52
N TYR A 153 -5.89 6.28 -3.39
CA TYR A 153 -6.76 5.25 -3.92
C TYR A 153 -6.38 4.89 -5.36
N ASP A 154 -6.55 3.62 -5.69
CA ASP A 154 -6.57 3.18 -7.09
C ASP A 154 -7.97 3.46 -7.68
N LEU A 155 -8.05 4.09 -8.85
CA LEU A 155 -9.33 4.41 -9.49
C LEU A 155 -10.07 3.19 -10.04
N SER A 156 -9.38 2.06 -10.25
CA SER A 156 -10.02 0.86 -10.79
C SER A 156 -10.87 0.14 -9.75
N ASN A 157 -10.36 0.05 -8.51
CA ASN A 157 -10.96 -0.72 -7.42
C ASN A 157 -11.41 0.14 -6.24
N PHE A 158 -11.08 1.44 -6.25
CA PHE A 158 -11.29 2.39 -5.15
C PHE A 158 -10.74 1.94 -3.79
N ARG A 159 -9.74 1.05 -3.80
CA ARG A 159 -9.05 0.57 -2.59
C ARG A 159 -7.90 1.50 -2.24
N VAL A 160 -7.64 1.64 -0.94
CA VAL A 160 -6.48 2.37 -0.42
C VAL A 160 -5.21 1.60 -0.79
N VAL A 161 -4.36 2.23 -1.59
CA VAL A 161 -3.03 1.71 -1.97
C VAL A 161 -1.99 2.13 -0.94
N HIS A 162 -2.07 3.39 -0.49
CA HIS A 162 -1.09 3.95 0.41
C HIS A 162 -1.71 5.02 1.29
N THR A 163 -1.20 5.12 2.52
CA THR A 163 -1.56 6.16 3.48
C THR A 163 -0.31 6.91 3.87
N MET A 164 -0.31 8.21 3.64
CA MET A 164 0.75 9.12 4.07
C MET A 164 0.28 9.86 5.32
N ASP A 165 1.12 9.88 6.34
CA ASP A 165 0.85 10.58 7.59
C ASP A 165 1.59 11.92 7.63
N PHE A 166 0.87 12.97 8.01
CA PHE A 166 1.40 14.31 8.19
C PHE A 166 1.30 14.71 9.67
N PRO A 167 2.16 15.62 10.15
CA PRO A 167 2.10 16.04 11.55
C PRO A 167 0.78 16.74 11.91
N ASN A 168 0.17 17.44 10.95
CA ASN A 168 -1.03 18.25 11.11
C ASN A 168 -2.04 18.02 9.99
N SER A 169 -3.24 18.56 10.20
CA SER A 169 -4.37 18.41 9.29
C SER A 169 -4.07 19.04 7.93
N VAL A 170 -4.43 18.33 6.86
CA VAL A 170 -4.18 18.77 5.48
C VAL A 170 -5.39 19.58 5.01
N LEU A 171 -5.14 20.79 4.52
CA LEU A 171 -6.18 21.69 3.99
C LEU A 171 -6.17 21.72 2.46
N SER A 172 -4.99 21.65 1.86
CA SER A 172 -4.83 21.71 0.41
C SER A 172 -3.77 20.72 -0.04
N LEU A 173 -3.99 20.17 -1.23
CA LEU A 173 -3.09 19.22 -1.85
C LEU A 173 -2.93 19.58 -3.32
N SER A 174 -1.70 19.58 -3.81
CA SER A 174 -1.41 19.68 -5.22
C SER A 174 -0.29 18.72 -5.60
N ILE A 175 -0.32 18.25 -6.84
CA ILE A 175 0.68 17.35 -7.39
C ILE A 175 1.20 17.91 -8.71
N SER A 176 2.49 17.70 -8.96
CA SER A 176 3.09 17.96 -10.28
C SER A 176 2.48 17.02 -11.33
N ARG A 177 2.37 17.48 -12.58
CA ARG A 177 1.85 16.68 -13.71
C ARG A 177 2.67 15.40 -13.96
N ASN A 178 3.95 15.40 -13.60
CA ASN A 178 4.85 14.25 -13.73
C ASN A 178 4.93 13.43 -12.44
N ASP A 179 4.10 13.71 -11.43
CA ASP A 179 4.16 13.13 -10.08
C ASP A 179 5.49 13.32 -9.31
N ASP A 180 6.38 14.19 -9.78
CA ASP A 180 7.68 14.42 -9.15
C ASP A 180 7.58 14.99 -7.74
N THR A 181 6.59 15.86 -7.52
CA THR A 181 6.41 16.59 -6.27
C THR A 181 4.95 16.59 -5.85
N LEU A 182 4.72 16.17 -4.62
CA LEU A 182 3.47 16.30 -3.90
C LEU A 182 3.60 17.42 -2.87
N VAL A 183 2.68 18.38 -2.91
CA VAL A 183 2.67 19.54 -2.02
C VAL A 183 1.39 19.47 -1.18
N ALA A 184 1.54 19.38 0.14
CA ALA A 184 0.42 19.42 1.07
C ALA A 184 0.53 20.65 1.97
N GLY A 185 -0.50 21.50 1.93
CA GLY A 185 -0.67 22.65 2.79
C GLY A 185 -1.38 22.24 4.09
N LEU A 186 -0.75 22.54 5.22
CA LEU A 186 -1.21 22.16 6.55
C LEU A 186 -1.94 23.34 7.22
N VAL A 187 -2.74 23.06 8.25
CA VAL A 187 -3.43 24.10 9.06
C VAL A 187 -2.47 25.10 9.70
N ASP A 188 -1.28 24.66 10.10
CA ASP A 188 -0.27 25.48 10.78
C ASP A 188 0.42 26.52 9.86
N GLY A 189 -0.02 26.62 8.60
CA GLY A 189 0.61 27.48 7.59
C GLY A 189 1.91 26.90 7.02
N VAL A 190 2.31 25.70 7.44
CA VAL A 190 3.45 24.99 6.88
C VAL A 190 3.02 24.28 5.59
N VAL A 191 3.85 24.40 4.56
CA VAL A 191 3.70 23.65 3.31
C VAL A 191 4.75 22.54 3.28
N SER A 192 4.28 21.30 3.26
CA SER A 192 5.13 20.12 3.14
C SER A 192 5.28 19.74 1.67
N ILE A 193 6.51 19.63 1.20
CA ILE A 193 6.83 19.28 -0.19
C ILE A 193 7.55 17.94 -0.17
N HIS A 194 6.87 16.91 -0.64
CA HIS A 194 7.42 15.58 -0.84
C HIS A 194 7.89 15.47 -2.28
N ARG A 195 9.21 15.44 -2.47
CA ARG A 195 9.80 15.17 -3.78
C ARG A 195 10.15 13.70 -3.88
N ARG A 196 9.59 13.02 -4.87
CA ARG A 196 10.05 11.69 -5.25
C ARG A 196 11.42 11.87 -5.91
N GLN A 197 12.48 11.48 -5.21
CA GLN A 197 13.74 11.23 -5.89
C GLN A 197 13.56 9.93 -6.63
N GLU A 198 13.51 9.99 -7.95
CA GLU A 198 13.87 8.80 -8.72
C GLU A 198 15.27 8.41 -8.26
N ASP A 199 15.44 7.16 -7.85
CA ASP A 199 16.76 6.62 -7.61
C ASP A 199 17.56 6.87 -8.89
N LYS A 200 18.52 7.80 -8.83
CA LYS A 200 19.52 8.01 -9.87
C LYS A 200 20.49 6.82 -9.94
N ASN A 201 19.96 5.59 -9.88
CA ASN A 201 20.75 4.37 -9.87
C ASN A 201 20.93 3.75 -11.26
N ASP A 202 20.28 4.26 -12.32
CA ASP A 202 20.59 3.87 -13.71
C ASP A 202 21.06 5.00 -14.63
N ALA A 203 21.12 6.24 -14.14
CA ALA A 203 21.80 7.33 -14.82
C ALA A 203 23.02 7.78 -14.00
N LYS A 204 24.03 6.91 -13.92
CA LYS A 204 25.40 7.40 -13.71
C LYS A 204 25.65 8.38 -14.85
N ILE A 205 25.64 9.67 -14.51
CA ILE A 205 26.17 10.78 -15.30
C ILE A 205 27.35 10.24 -16.10
N GLU A 206 27.17 10.11 -17.40
CA GLU A 206 28.25 9.82 -18.34
C GLU A 206 29.31 10.88 -18.08
N LYS A 207 30.36 10.51 -17.33
CA LYS A 207 31.57 11.29 -17.28
C LYS A 207 32.01 11.38 -18.74
N LYS A 208 31.90 12.58 -19.32
CA LYS A 208 32.34 12.93 -20.68
C LYS A 208 33.45 11.99 -21.12
N ILE A 209 33.06 10.97 -21.88
CA ILE A 209 34.00 10.05 -22.50
C ILE A 209 34.71 10.93 -23.52
N SER A 210 35.99 11.23 -23.27
CA SER A 210 36.85 11.74 -24.32
C SER A 210 36.79 10.72 -25.45
N PHE A 211 36.19 11.09 -26.58
CA PHE A 211 36.06 10.25 -27.76
C PHE A 211 37.46 9.80 -28.20
N LYS A 212 37.87 8.60 -27.80
CA LYS A 212 38.87 7.84 -28.54
C LYS A 212 38.11 7.15 -29.64
N TYR A 213 38.24 7.66 -30.86
CA TYR A 213 37.78 7.00 -32.07
C TYR A 213 38.34 5.58 -32.11
N ARG A 214 37.50 4.58 -31.82
CA ARG A 214 37.68 3.22 -32.32
C ARG A 214 36.92 3.16 -33.64
N ALA A 215 37.61 2.83 -34.72
CA ALA A 215 36.97 2.55 -35.99
C ALA A 215 36.01 1.37 -35.82
N ASN A 216 34.73 1.60 -36.14
CA ASN A 216 33.68 0.60 -36.12
C ASN A 216 34.06 -0.59 -37.00
N SER A 217 34.24 -1.76 -36.40
CA SER A 217 34.10 -3.04 -37.08
C SER A 217 32.71 -3.59 -36.82
N GLU A 218 31.69 -2.93 -37.37
CA GLU A 218 30.36 -3.53 -37.54
C GLU A 218 30.40 -4.41 -38.79
N ALA A 219 30.94 -5.62 -38.63
CA ALA A 219 30.67 -6.69 -39.57
C ALA A 219 29.25 -7.20 -39.28
N VAL A 220 28.32 -6.85 -40.15
CA VAL A 220 26.97 -7.41 -40.19
C VAL A 220 27.10 -8.92 -40.42
N SER A 221 26.92 -9.71 -39.36
CA SER A 221 26.67 -11.15 -39.47
C SER A 221 25.21 -11.42 -39.10
N LEU A 222 24.39 -11.58 -40.14
CA LEU A 222 23.05 -12.13 -40.06
C LEU A 222 23.15 -13.62 -39.70
N THR A 223 22.99 -13.96 -38.42
CA THR A 223 22.66 -15.32 -37.97
C THR A 223 21.68 -15.27 -36.80
N VAL A 224 20.70 -16.16 -36.85
CA VAL A 224 19.44 -16.23 -36.10
C VAL A 224 19.64 -16.67 -34.65
N ASP A 225 20.47 -15.96 -33.87
CA ASP A 225 20.62 -16.24 -32.44
C ASP A 225 20.33 -14.99 -31.60
N HIS A 226 19.55 -15.18 -30.54
CA HIS A 226 19.16 -14.16 -29.59
C HIS A 226 20.42 -13.61 -28.89
N PHE A 227 20.92 -12.46 -29.35
CA PHE A 227 22.02 -11.75 -28.69
C PHE A 227 21.55 -11.31 -27.30
N VAL A 228 21.94 -12.05 -26.26
CA VAL A 228 21.86 -11.58 -24.88
C VAL A 228 22.94 -10.49 -24.76
N PRO A 229 22.59 -9.22 -24.54
CA PRO A 229 23.58 -8.16 -24.40
C PRO A 229 24.50 -8.51 -23.23
N GLU A 230 25.81 -8.38 -23.46
CA GLU A 230 26.89 -8.80 -22.56
C GLU A 230 26.50 -8.61 -21.09
N ASN A 231 26.32 -9.72 -20.38
CA ASN A 231 26.28 -9.71 -18.93
C ASN A 231 27.53 -8.96 -18.45
N LYS A 232 27.35 -7.74 -17.94
CA LYS A 232 28.36 -7.14 -17.07
C LYS A 232 28.62 -8.19 -16.02
N LEU A 233 29.80 -8.83 -16.07
CA LEU A 233 30.26 -9.73 -15.02
C LEU A 233 30.25 -8.90 -13.74
N GLY A 234 29.16 -8.98 -13.00
CA GLY A 234 29.04 -8.36 -11.70
C GLY A 234 30.25 -8.82 -10.91
N ALA A 235 30.92 -7.89 -10.25
CA ALA A 235 32.07 -8.25 -9.44
C ALA A 235 31.60 -9.29 -8.40
N GLU A 236 31.93 -10.57 -8.63
CA GLU A 236 31.49 -11.67 -7.77
C GLU A 236 31.86 -11.34 -6.33
N ALA A 237 30.94 -11.59 -5.40
CA ALA A 237 31.19 -11.35 -4.01
C ALA A 237 32.40 -12.19 -3.54
N LYS A 238 33.15 -11.68 -2.57
CA LYS A 238 34.36 -12.36 -2.09
C LYS A 238 34.06 -13.76 -1.56
N HIS A 239 32.89 -13.97 -0.96
CA HIS A 239 32.44 -15.27 -0.48
C HIS A 239 32.14 -16.25 -1.62
N ASP A 240 31.53 -15.81 -2.73
CA ASP A 240 31.27 -16.66 -3.90
C ASP A 240 32.56 -17.15 -4.56
N LYS A 241 33.57 -16.26 -4.66
CA LYS A 241 34.91 -16.65 -5.14
C LYS A 241 35.53 -17.73 -4.26
N CYS A 242 35.33 -17.66 -2.95
CA CYS A 242 35.82 -18.66 -2.00
C CYS A 242 35.04 -19.98 -2.09
N LEU A 243 33.72 -19.93 -2.26
CA LEU A 243 32.87 -21.11 -2.44
C LEU A 243 33.17 -21.86 -3.76
N ARG A 244 33.49 -21.11 -4.82
CA ARG A 244 33.94 -21.67 -6.11
C ARG A 244 35.32 -22.32 -6.02
N LYS A 245 36.22 -21.78 -5.20
CA LYS A 245 37.56 -22.35 -4.95
C LYS A 245 37.58 -23.43 -3.87
N PHE A 246 36.42 -23.89 -3.38
CA PHE A 246 36.30 -24.86 -2.28
C PHE A 246 36.98 -24.41 -0.96
N GLN A 247 37.16 -23.10 -0.79
CA GLN A 247 37.73 -22.51 0.43
C GLN A 247 36.61 -22.16 1.41
N HIS A 248 35.97 -23.19 1.97
CA HIS A 248 34.79 -23.08 2.83
C HIS A 248 35.03 -22.28 4.11
N SER A 249 36.20 -22.46 4.73
CA SER A 249 36.58 -21.75 5.96
C SER A 249 36.73 -20.24 5.74
N LYS A 250 37.34 -19.83 4.62
CA LYS A 250 37.51 -18.42 4.24
C LYS A 250 36.19 -17.78 3.79
N ALA A 251 35.33 -18.54 3.13
CA ALA A 251 33.99 -18.07 2.77
C ALA A 251 33.19 -17.70 4.03
N LEU A 252 33.22 -18.56 5.05
CA LEU A 252 32.52 -18.33 6.31
C LEU A 252 33.10 -17.13 7.09
N GLU A 253 34.42 -16.94 7.10
CA GLU A 253 35.07 -15.76 7.72
C GLU A 253 34.66 -14.43 7.07
N HIS A 254 34.57 -14.38 5.74
CA HIS A 254 34.18 -13.17 5.02
C HIS A 254 32.75 -12.73 5.32
N VAL A 255 31.91 -13.69 5.66
CA VAL A 255 30.49 -13.51 5.91
C VAL A 255 30.23 -13.17 7.38
N LEU A 256 31.01 -13.73 8.31
CA LEU A 256 30.94 -13.45 9.75
C LEU A 256 31.59 -12.13 10.18
N LEU A 257 31.83 -11.21 9.24
CA LEU A 257 32.21 -9.83 9.55
C LEU A 257 30.99 -9.05 10.06
N ASN A 258 31.13 -8.31 11.17
CA ASN A 258 30.03 -7.59 11.82
C ASN A 258 29.17 -6.73 10.87
N TYR A 259 29.79 -6.11 9.86
CA TYR A 259 29.05 -5.31 8.86
C TYR A 259 28.09 -6.16 8.02
N VAL A 260 28.55 -7.31 7.53
CA VAL A 260 27.74 -8.22 6.71
C VAL A 260 26.63 -8.84 7.57
N MET A 261 27.02 -9.27 8.78
CA MET A 261 26.13 -9.86 9.77
C MET A 261 24.95 -8.94 10.14
N ASN A 262 25.22 -7.64 10.30
CA ASN A 262 24.22 -6.66 10.72
C ASN A 262 23.36 -6.14 9.57
N LYS A 263 23.96 -5.94 8.39
CA LYS A 263 23.30 -5.29 7.25
C LYS A 263 22.59 -6.28 6.34
N HIS A 264 23.16 -7.47 6.16
CA HIS A 264 22.67 -8.47 5.22
C HIS A 264 22.75 -9.89 5.83
N PRO A 265 21.97 -10.20 6.90
CA PRO A 265 21.95 -11.53 7.51
C PRO A 265 21.53 -12.62 6.51
N GLU A 266 20.69 -12.28 5.53
CA GLU A 266 20.27 -13.16 4.43
C GLU A 266 21.47 -13.79 3.70
N THR A 267 22.45 -12.97 3.32
CA THR A 267 23.66 -13.46 2.64
C THR A 267 24.45 -14.44 3.49
N THR A 268 24.42 -14.26 4.82
CA THR A 268 25.11 -15.15 5.74
C THR A 268 24.42 -16.50 5.84
N VAL A 269 23.10 -16.48 5.98
CA VAL A 269 22.30 -17.71 6.02
C VAL A 269 22.41 -18.47 4.69
N SER A 270 22.44 -17.78 3.54
CA SER A 270 22.65 -18.42 2.23
C SER A 270 23.97 -19.18 2.17
N VAL A 271 25.08 -18.58 2.64
CA VAL A 271 26.38 -19.25 2.65
C VAL A 271 26.39 -20.43 3.62
N ILE A 272 25.81 -20.29 4.82
CA ILE A 272 25.68 -21.40 5.77
C ILE A 272 24.85 -22.52 5.15
N GLN A 273 23.73 -22.21 4.49
CA GLN A 273 22.88 -23.18 3.81
C GLN A 273 23.65 -23.95 2.73
N GLU A 274 24.47 -23.26 1.93
CA GLU A 274 25.33 -23.91 0.94
C GLU A 274 26.36 -24.84 1.58
N LEU A 275 26.97 -24.43 2.69
CA LEU A 275 27.95 -25.25 3.40
C LEU A 275 27.32 -26.51 4.02
N VAL A 276 26.11 -26.38 4.58
CA VAL A 276 25.32 -27.49 5.12
C VAL A 276 24.95 -28.46 3.98
N LYS A 277 24.45 -27.96 2.84
CA LYS A 277 24.13 -28.77 1.66
C LYS A 277 25.35 -29.53 1.11
N ARG A 278 26.54 -28.93 1.16
CA ARG A 278 27.80 -29.54 0.70
C ARG A 278 28.44 -30.47 1.72
N LYS A 279 27.86 -30.62 2.93
CA LYS A 279 28.47 -31.36 4.05
C LYS A 279 29.92 -30.95 4.32
N SER A 280 30.17 -29.65 4.21
CA SER A 280 31.50 -29.06 4.40
C SER A 280 31.51 -27.99 5.48
N PHE A 281 30.39 -27.81 6.19
CA PHE A 281 30.24 -26.86 7.29
C PHE A 281 31.09 -27.25 8.50
N ASP A 282 31.02 -28.53 8.88
CA ASP A 282 31.88 -29.23 9.83
C ASP A 282 33.38 -28.98 9.53
N LYS A 283 33.81 -29.18 8.28
CA LYS A 283 35.20 -28.87 7.85
C LYS A 283 35.55 -27.39 7.92
N ALA A 284 34.59 -26.49 7.74
CA ALA A 284 34.83 -25.05 7.77
C ALA A 284 35.05 -24.52 9.20
N ILE A 285 34.47 -25.21 10.19
CA ILE A 285 34.47 -24.85 11.60
C ILE A 285 35.61 -25.51 12.38
N ARG A 286 36.02 -26.72 11.99
CA ARG A 286 37.09 -27.47 12.68
C ARG A 286 38.37 -26.65 12.83
N GLY A 287 38.87 -26.55 14.07
CA GLY A 287 40.14 -25.89 14.40
C GLY A 287 40.12 -24.36 14.34
N LYS A 288 38.94 -23.72 14.40
CA LYS A 288 38.81 -22.26 14.44
C LYS A 288 38.98 -21.68 15.85
N ASP A 289 39.46 -20.43 15.88
CA ASP A 289 39.69 -19.67 17.11
C ASP A 289 38.41 -19.46 17.93
N ASN A 290 38.53 -19.39 19.25
CA ASN A 290 37.41 -19.11 20.15
C ASN A 290 36.69 -17.78 19.84
N LYS A 291 37.41 -16.78 19.30
CA LYS A 291 36.82 -15.50 18.85
C LYS A 291 35.86 -15.69 17.67
N PHE A 292 36.20 -16.61 16.75
CA PHE A 292 35.35 -16.94 15.62
C PHE A 292 34.08 -17.65 16.09
N VAL A 293 34.24 -18.63 16.99
CA VAL A 293 33.14 -19.34 17.62
C VAL A 293 32.17 -18.38 18.32
N SER A 294 32.71 -17.42 19.09
CA SER A 294 31.87 -16.44 19.79
C SER A 294 31.07 -15.54 18.82
N LYS A 295 31.66 -15.15 17.69
CA LYS A 295 30.94 -14.38 16.65
C LYS A 295 29.84 -15.20 15.98
N LEU A 296 30.13 -16.45 15.65
CA LEU A 296 29.15 -17.37 15.08
C LEU A 296 28.00 -17.62 16.07
N MET A 297 28.30 -17.76 17.35
CA MET A 297 27.29 -17.86 18.41
C MET A 297 26.44 -16.61 18.54
N GLN A 298 27.06 -15.43 18.53
CA GLN A 298 26.34 -14.17 18.53
C GLN A 298 25.41 -14.04 17.31
N PHE A 299 25.83 -14.57 16.16
CA PHE A 299 24.99 -14.64 14.96
C PHE A 299 23.78 -15.56 15.15
N PHE A 300 23.98 -16.76 15.70
CA PHE A 300 22.89 -17.70 15.98
C PHE A 300 21.87 -17.10 16.96
N ILE A 301 22.34 -16.61 18.11
CA ILE A 301 21.50 -15.98 19.14
C ILE A 301 20.64 -14.86 18.57
N ARG A 302 21.17 -14.08 17.63
CA ARG A 302 20.44 -12.95 17.03
C ARG A 302 19.39 -13.36 16.01
N ASN A 303 19.61 -14.46 15.29
CA ASN A 303 18.82 -14.79 14.09
C ASN A 303 17.90 -15.99 14.24
N ILE A 304 17.97 -16.75 15.34
CA ILE A 304 17.05 -17.86 15.60
C ILE A 304 15.60 -17.39 15.73
N THR A 305 15.36 -16.19 16.26
CA THR A 305 14.01 -15.61 16.35
C THR A 305 13.39 -15.25 14.99
N ASN A 306 14.16 -15.34 13.91
CA ASN A 306 13.64 -15.06 12.57
C ASN A 306 13.18 -16.37 11.90
N TYR A 307 11.86 -16.56 11.83
CA TYR A 307 11.20 -17.74 11.25
C TYR A 307 11.69 -18.13 9.84
N ARG A 308 12.22 -17.19 9.06
CA ARG A 308 12.74 -17.47 7.71
C ARG A 308 14.03 -18.29 7.71
N PHE A 309 14.82 -18.19 8.77
CA PHE A 309 16.17 -18.77 8.85
C PHE A 309 16.26 -19.94 9.83
N THR A 310 15.25 -20.13 10.68
CA THR A 310 15.23 -21.12 11.77
C THR A 310 15.68 -22.52 11.32
N SER A 311 15.11 -23.07 10.24
CA SER A 311 15.42 -24.42 9.77
C SER A 311 16.91 -24.61 9.44
N VAL A 312 17.47 -23.72 8.63
CA VAL A 312 18.89 -23.76 8.23
C VAL A 312 19.80 -23.53 9.42
N LEU A 313 19.42 -22.63 10.34
CA LEU A 313 20.22 -22.34 11.52
C LEU A 313 20.19 -23.49 12.52
N ILE A 314 19.07 -24.19 12.71
CA ILE A 314 18.98 -25.37 13.57
C ILE A 314 19.90 -26.48 13.05
N ASP A 315 19.88 -26.75 11.74
CA ASP A 315 20.79 -27.74 11.13
C ASP A 315 22.26 -27.35 11.35
N ALA A 316 22.58 -26.07 11.17
CA ALA A 316 23.93 -25.55 11.40
C ALA A 316 24.32 -25.63 12.88
N ILE A 317 23.41 -25.30 13.81
CA ILE A 317 23.64 -25.39 15.27
C ILE A 317 23.85 -26.85 15.67
N HIS A 318 23.10 -27.79 15.13
CA HIS A 318 23.28 -29.21 15.40
C HIS A 318 24.67 -29.70 14.96
N ILE A 319 25.10 -29.37 13.73
CA ILE A 319 26.44 -29.71 13.25
C ILE A 319 27.52 -29.02 14.11
N PHE A 320 27.28 -27.76 14.48
CA PHE A 320 28.17 -26.99 15.32
C PHE A 320 28.32 -27.62 16.72
N LEU A 321 27.21 -28.02 17.36
CA LEU A 321 27.23 -28.64 18.69
C LEU A 321 27.97 -29.97 18.69
N ASN A 322 27.74 -30.81 17.68
CA ASN A 322 28.44 -32.09 17.53
C ASN A 322 29.97 -31.94 17.41
N GLU A 323 30.44 -30.91 16.70
CA GLU A 323 31.88 -30.71 16.52
C GLU A 323 32.56 -30.15 17.79
N TYR A 324 31.83 -29.35 18.59
CA TYR A 324 32.40 -28.72 19.78
C TYR A 324 32.12 -29.45 21.09
N GLU A 325 31.32 -30.51 21.10
CA GLU A 325 30.90 -31.28 22.30
C GLU A 325 32.07 -31.57 23.25
N ASP A 326 33.16 -32.14 22.74
CA ASP A 326 34.35 -32.51 23.53
C ASP A 326 35.14 -31.31 24.09
N THR A 327 34.98 -30.15 23.47
CA THR A 327 35.78 -28.94 23.76
C THR A 327 35.05 -27.92 24.63
N ILE A 328 33.77 -28.11 24.93
CA ILE A 328 32.94 -27.17 25.71
C ILE A 328 33.60 -26.80 27.04
N PHE A 329 34.25 -27.76 27.71
CA PHE A 329 34.90 -27.54 29.02
C PHE A 329 36.20 -26.72 28.98
N ILE A 330 36.81 -26.57 27.80
CA ILE A 330 38.08 -25.84 27.61
C ILE A 330 37.82 -24.38 27.16
N MET A 331 36.57 -24.07 26.81
CA MET A 331 36.17 -22.79 26.24
C MET A 331 36.11 -21.65 27.27
N PRO A 332 36.30 -20.38 26.84
CA PRO A 332 36.21 -19.24 27.75
C PRO A 332 34.81 -19.08 28.37
N PRO A 333 34.70 -18.43 29.53
CA PRO A 333 33.43 -18.28 30.25
C PRO A 333 32.40 -17.46 29.46
N GLU A 334 32.83 -16.59 28.54
CA GLU A 334 31.95 -15.80 27.67
C GLU A 334 31.16 -16.69 26.69
N THR A 335 31.81 -17.68 26.08
CA THR A 335 31.14 -18.61 25.15
C THR A 335 30.18 -19.53 25.89
N VAL A 336 30.49 -19.94 27.12
CA VAL A 336 29.58 -20.74 27.96
C VAL A 336 28.30 -19.94 28.27
N LYS A 337 28.41 -18.65 28.59
CA LYS A 337 27.24 -17.77 28.75
C LYS A 337 26.42 -17.65 27.47
N GLN A 338 27.06 -17.65 26.30
CA GLN A 338 26.36 -17.63 25.01
C GLN A 338 25.56 -18.93 24.79
N PHE A 339 26.08 -20.09 25.16
CA PHE A 339 25.32 -21.35 25.11
C PHE A 339 24.11 -21.34 26.04
N LEU A 340 24.26 -20.87 27.28
CA LEU A 340 23.12 -20.75 28.21
C LEU A 340 22.04 -19.80 27.68
N ARG A 341 22.46 -18.70 27.03
CA ARG A 341 21.53 -17.78 26.40
C ARG A 341 20.83 -18.41 25.18
N LEU A 342 21.57 -19.19 24.40
CA LEU A 342 21.04 -19.93 23.26
C LEU A 342 19.97 -20.93 23.71
N THR A 343 20.21 -21.67 24.79
CA THR A 343 19.23 -22.63 25.33
C THR A 343 17.96 -21.95 25.83
N GLN A 344 18.10 -20.84 26.57
CA GLN A 344 16.94 -20.06 27.03
C GLN A 344 16.09 -19.54 25.86
N LEU A 345 16.74 -19.01 24.81
CA LEU A 345 16.02 -18.54 23.63
C LEU A 345 15.34 -19.67 22.85
N LEU A 346 15.94 -20.86 22.79
CA LEU A 346 15.31 -22.01 22.17
C LEU A 346 14.09 -22.50 22.96
N GLU A 347 14.14 -22.41 24.29
CA GLU A 347 13.01 -22.75 25.17
C GLU A 347 11.84 -21.77 24.96
N GLU A 348 12.13 -20.45 24.95
CA GLU A 348 11.14 -19.41 24.62
C GLU A 348 10.50 -19.61 23.23
N GLU A 349 11.30 -20.00 22.22
CA GLU A 349 10.80 -20.24 20.87
C GLU A 349 9.92 -21.50 20.78
N ILE A 350 10.22 -22.54 21.56
CA ILE A 350 9.39 -23.74 21.66
C ILE A 350 8.03 -23.39 22.28
N ASP A 351 8.02 -22.58 23.34
CA ASP A 351 6.79 -22.12 23.97
C ASP A 351 5.93 -21.28 23.01
N LEU A 352 6.55 -20.32 22.29
CA LEU A 352 5.87 -19.57 21.24
C LEU A 352 5.31 -20.48 20.12
N GLY A 353 6.05 -21.52 19.75
CA GLY A 353 5.60 -22.52 18.78
C GLY A 353 4.35 -23.27 19.25
N ASN A 354 4.30 -23.64 20.54
CA ASN A 354 3.14 -24.29 21.14
C ASN A 354 1.91 -23.35 21.18
N ASP A 355 2.10 -22.08 21.54
CA ASP A 355 1.04 -21.08 21.57
C ASP A 355 0.47 -20.81 20.16
N LEU A 356 1.33 -20.73 19.15
CA LEU A 356 0.92 -20.57 17.76
C LEU A 356 0.14 -21.80 17.25
N ALA A 357 0.56 -23.01 17.63
CA ALA A 357 -0.17 -24.23 17.29
C ALA A 357 -1.56 -24.26 17.95
N ALA A 358 -1.68 -23.80 19.20
CA ALA A 358 -2.96 -23.67 19.89
C ALA A 358 -3.88 -22.64 19.21
N LEU A 359 -3.35 -21.47 18.82
CA LEU A 359 -4.10 -20.45 18.07
C LEU A 359 -4.55 -20.96 16.70
N GLN A 360 -3.67 -21.67 15.98
CA GLN A 360 -4.01 -22.30 14.71
C GLN A 360 -5.15 -23.32 14.88
N GLY A 361 -5.11 -24.13 15.94
CA GLY A 361 -6.20 -25.04 16.29
C GLY A 361 -7.53 -24.30 16.55
N ALA A 362 -7.50 -23.20 17.31
CA ALA A 362 -8.66 -22.37 17.56
C ALA A 362 -9.24 -21.74 16.27
N MET A 363 -8.38 -21.24 15.39
CA MET A 363 -8.80 -20.69 14.10
C MET A 363 -9.44 -21.76 13.20
N TYR A 364 -8.89 -22.97 13.16
CA TYR A 364 -9.51 -24.08 12.43
C TYR A 364 -10.87 -24.46 13.00
N MET A 365 -11.03 -24.47 14.32
CA MET A 365 -12.34 -24.69 14.95
C MET A 365 -13.35 -23.62 14.48
N LEU A 366 -12.97 -22.34 14.47
CA LEU A 366 -13.83 -21.26 13.98
C LEU A 366 -14.18 -21.41 12.49
N MET A 367 -13.20 -21.67 11.63
CA MET A 367 -13.42 -21.90 10.20
C MET A 367 -14.28 -23.14 9.93
N SER A 368 -14.11 -24.20 10.71
CA SER A 368 -14.97 -25.39 10.64
C SER A 368 -16.40 -25.06 11.07
N SER A 369 -16.56 -24.23 12.12
CA SER A 369 -17.87 -23.81 12.59
C SER A 369 -18.61 -22.93 11.57
N SER A 370 -17.92 -21.99 10.91
CA SER A 370 -18.52 -21.11 9.90
C SER A 370 -18.95 -21.90 8.65
N THR A 371 -18.12 -22.84 8.19
CA THR A 371 -18.48 -23.72 7.05
C THR A 371 -19.61 -24.69 7.36
N THR A 372 -19.79 -25.10 8.62
CA THR A 372 -20.97 -25.86 9.03
C THR A 372 -22.22 -25.00 9.13
N ALA A 373 -22.11 -23.75 9.58
CA ALA A 373 -23.24 -22.83 9.67
C ALA A 373 -23.84 -22.51 8.29
N GLU A 374 -23.00 -22.26 7.27
CA GLU A 374 -23.46 -22.03 5.89
C GLU A 374 -24.22 -23.24 5.28
N LYS A 375 -24.02 -24.46 5.80
CA LYS A 375 -24.74 -25.66 5.33
C LYS A 375 -26.11 -25.83 5.97
N VAL A 376 -26.39 -25.20 7.10
CA VAL A 376 -27.70 -25.30 7.79
C VAL A 376 -28.74 -24.42 7.12
N ASP A 377 -28.35 -23.26 6.57
CA ASP A 377 -29.26 -22.30 5.94
C ASP A 377 -29.88 -22.78 4.61
N VAL A 378 -29.35 -23.83 3.97
CA VAL A 378 -29.94 -24.39 2.73
C VAL A 378 -31.10 -25.36 3.01
N HIS A 379 -31.26 -25.83 4.25
CA HIS A 379 -32.30 -26.81 4.61
C HIS A 379 -33.38 -26.30 5.57
N GLU A 380 -33.24 -25.12 6.17
CA GLU A 380 -34.25 -24.58 7.11
C GLU A 380 -35.37 -23.73 6.47
N ASP A 381 -35.26 -23.35 5.20
CA ASP A 381 -36.33 -22.61 4.49
C ASP A 381 -37.57 -23.46 4.09
N LYS A 382 -37.62 -24.74 4.49
CA LYS A 382 -38.80 -25.62 4.25
C LYS A 382 -39.54 -26.08 5.51
N LYS A 383 -39.24 -25.56 6.70
CA LYS A 383 -39.92 -25.97 7.95
C LYS A 383 -40.46 -24.84 8.81
N ASN A 384 -40.88 -23.74 8.21
CA ASN A 384 -41.83 -22.80 8.82
C ASN A 384 -43.22 -22.87 8.17
N THR A 385 -43.67 -24.07 7.82
CA THR A 385 -45.11 -24.34 7.74
C THR A 385 -45.60 -24.60 9.16
N LEU A 386 -46.33 -23.64 9.72
CA LEU A 386 -47.16 -23.78 10.91
C LEU A 386 -47.74 -25.20 10.98
N LEU A 387 -47.30 -25.99 11.96
CA LEU A 387 -47.88 -27.30 12.26
C LEU A 387 -49.31 -27.10 12.76
N LEU A 388 -50.25 -27.03 11.83
CA LEU A 388 -51.66 -27.17 12.13
C LEU A 388 -51.94 -28.67 12.36
N PRO A 389 -52.61 -29.06 13.46
CA PRO A 389 -52.99 -30.45 13.68
C PRO A 389 -53.96 -30.91 12.58
N SER A 390 -53.84 -32.17 12.16
CA SER A 390 -54.70 -32.77 11.13
C SER A 390 -56.18 -32.75 11.54
N GLU A 391 -57.08 -32.64 10.57
CA GLU A 391 -58.53 -32.50 10.78
C GLU A 391 -59.16 -33.64 11.61
N ASP A 392 -58.54 -34.83 11.60
CA ASP A 392 -58.98 -35.97 12.41
C ASP A 392 -58.71 -35.80 13.91
N ALA A 393 -57.69 -35.00 14.29
CA ALA A 393 -57.38 -34.73 15.70
C ALA A 393 -58.34 -33.71 16.33
N GLN A 394 -59.02 -32.88 15.53
CA GLN A 394 -60.03 -31.92 16.02
C GLN A 394 -61.37 -32.59 16.34
N LYS A 395 -61.71 -33.72 15.71
CA LYS A 395 -63.02 -34.36 15.87
C LYS A 395 -63.16 -35.22 17.12
N ASN A 396 -62.07 -35.74 17.69
CA ASN A 396 -62.12 -36.74 18.77
C ASN A 396 -61.47 -36.28 20.09
N LEU A 397 -61.65 -35.01 20.46
CA LEU A 397 -61.30 -34.55 21.80
C LEU A 397 -62.48 -34.76 22.76
N VAL A 398 -62.68 -36.01 23.17
CA VAL A 398 -63.58 -36.36 24.27
C VAL A 398 -62.87 -36.00 25.57
N VAL A 399 -63.17 -34.81 26.10
CA VAL A 399 -62.78 -34.42 27.44
C VAL A 399 -63.71 -35.16 28.42
N ASN A 400 -63.20 -36.16 29.12
CA ASN A 400 -63.90 -36.77 30.24
C ASN A 400 -63.26 -36.28 31.54
N ILE A 401 -63.92 -35.34 32.20
CA ILE A 401 -63.58 -34.86 33.54
C ILE A 401 -64.30 -35.80 34.53
N ALA A 402 -63.51 -36.52 35.32
CA ALA A 402 -63.94 -37.12 36.58
C ALA A 402 -62.80 -36.99 37.58
#